data_AF-U7MTU0-F1
#
_entry.id   AF-U7MTU0-F1
#
_cell.length_a   1.000
_cell.length_b   1.000
_cell.length_c   1.000
_cell.angle_alpha   90.00
_cell.angle_beta   90.00
_cell.angle_gamma   90.00
#
_symmetry.space_group_name_H-M   'P 1'
#
loop_
_entity.id
_entity.type
_entity.pdbx_description
1 polymer ?
#
loop_
_entity_poly.entity_id
_entity_poly.type
_entity_poly.pdbx_seq_one_letter_code
_entity_poly.pdbx_strand_id
1 'polypeptide(L)'
;MSTPTRHTPARPIIFDAIALAVFALLARIAHQSADMPLSFVGWLSTLWPFLIGLGFGWLLLSRATALTMVSGARNGRGAAIVWLCTVIVGLVIWALRNGAVPHWSFVLVASATSALFMFGWRAAFALAGSRK
;
A
#
# COMPACT_ATOMS: atom_id res chain seq x y z
N MET A 1 -3.51 23.71 29.82
CA MET A 1 -2.52 23.18 28.86
C MET A 1 -2.95 21.78 28.48
N SER A 2 -3.67 21.62 27.37
CA SER A 2 -4.24 20.35 26.92
C SER A 2 -3.15 19.54 26.22
N THR A 3 -2.78 18.39 26.78
CA THR A 3 -1.83 17.46 26.16
C THR A 3 -2.39 17.01 24.81
N PRO A 4 -1.65 17.13 23.68
CA PRO A 4 -2.13 16.63 22.40
C PRO A 4 -2.26 15.11 22.49
N THR A 5 -3.48 14.60 22.43
CA THR A 5 -3.74 13.16 22.38
C THR A 5 -3.22 12.62 21.05
N ARG A 6 -2.10 11.88 21.07
CA ARG A 6 -1.61 11.14 19.90
C ARG A 6 -2.65 10.07 19.55
N HIS A 7 -3.46 10.32 18.54
CA HIS A 7 -4.27 9.24 17.95
C HIS A 7 -3.35 8.33 17.13
N THR A 8 -3.19 7.09 17.59
CA THR A 8 -2.37 6.08 16.93
C THR A 8 -2.98 5.70 15.56
N PRO A 9 -2.25 5.78 14.44
CA PRO A 9 -2.75 5.50 13.09
C PRO A 9 -2.89 4.00 12.81
N ALA A 10 -3.10 3.15 13.82
CA ALA A 10 -3.10 1.70 13.66
C ALA A 10 -4.14 1.21 12.63
N ARG A 11 -5.34 1.79 12.67
CA ARG A 11 -6.45 1.41 11.79
C ARG A 11 -6.14 1.61 10.30
N PRO A 12 -5.76 2.81 9.80
CA PRO A 12 -5.45 2.99 8.39
C PRO A 12 -4.24 2.17 7.92
N ILE A 13 -3.22 1.95 8.76
CA ILE A 13 -2.09 1.07 8.44
C ILE A 13 -2.58 -0.36 8.19
N ILE A 14 -3.47 -0.88 9.04
CA ILE A 14 -4.04 -2.22 8.88
C ILE A 14 -4.84 -2.33 7.58
N PHE A 15 -5.69 -1.34 7.27
CA PHE A 15 -6.44 -1.35 6.01
C PHE A 15 -5.54 -1.27 4.77
N ASP A 16 -4.46 -0.49 4.82
CA ASP A 16 -3.48 -0.46 3.73
C ASP A 16 -2.72 -1.79 3.58
N ALA A 17 -2.36 -2.43 4.70
CA ALA A 17 -1.74 -3.75 4.67
C ALA A 17 -2.69 -4.80 4.07
N ILE A 18 -3.98 -4.80 4.44
CA ILE A 18 -5.01 -5.68 3.86
C ILE A 18 -5.18 -5.38 2.37
N ALA A 19 -5.27 -4.11 1.99
CA ALA A 19 -5.38 -3.68 0.59
C ALA A 19 -4.20 -4.22 -0.25
N LEU A 20 -2.98 -4.13 0.25
CA LEU A 20 -1.79 -4.67 -0.41
C LEU A 20 -1.78 -6.21 -0.43
N ALA A 21 -2.25 -6.84 0.64
CA ALA A 21 -2.38 -8.29 0.72
C ALA A 21 -3.34 -8.81 -0.38
N VAL A 22 -4.48 -8.15 -0.56
CA VAL A 22 -5.45 -8.44 -1.64
C VAL A 22 -4.85 -8.18 -3.01
N PHE A 23 -4.22 -7.02 -3.21
CA PHE A 23 -3.50 -6.70 -4.45
C PHE A 23 -2.48 -7.79 -4.82
N ALA A 24 -1.60 -8.17 -3.89
CA ALA A 24 -0.56 -9.16 -4.11
C ALA A 24 -1.13 -10.55 -4.39
N LEU A 25 -2.25 -10.90 -3.76
CA LEU A 25 -2.94 -12.16 -3.99
C LEU A 25 -3.51 -12.20 -5.41
N LEU A 26 -4.23 -11.16 -5.81
CA LEU A 26 -4.80 -11.06 -7.16
C LEU A 26 -3.71 -11.02 -8.24
N ALA A 27 -2.62 -10.31 -8.00
CA ALA A 27 -1.46 -10.32 -8.89
C ALA A 27 -0.86 -11.73 -9.03
N ARG A 28 -0.73 -12.47 -7.92
CA ARG A 28 -0.22 -13.84 -7.94
C ARG A 28 -1.16 -14.80 -8.68
N ILE A 29 -2.48 -14.64 -8.52
CA ILE A 29 -3.49 -15.41 -9.26
C ILE A 29 -3.43 -15.11 -10.76
N ALA A 30 -3.29 -13.83 -11.13
CA ALA A 30 -3.28 -13.39 -12.53
C ALA A 30 -2.02 -13.80 -13.30
N HIS A 31 -0.90 -13.98 -12.59
CA HIS A 31 0.41 -14.29 -13.20
C HIS A 31 0.90 -15.71 -12.91
N GLN A 32 0.05 -16.60 -12.41
CA GLN A 32 0.46 -17.98 -12.13
C GLN A 32 0.83 -18.75 -13.41
N SER A 33 1.81 -19.63 -13.29
CA SER A 33 2.24 -20.56 -14.33
C SER A 33 2.66 -21.89 -13.69
N ALA A 34 3.00 -22.90 -14.51
CA ALA A 34 3.53 -24.17 -14.00
C ALA A 34 4.78 -23.96 -13.12
N ASP A 35 5.66 -23.05 -13.51
CA ASP A 35 6.89 -22.71 -12.77
C ASP A 35 6.66 -21.71 -11.62
N MET A 36 5.47 -21.08 -11.59
CA MET A 36 5.08 -20.09 -10.61
C MET A 36 3.67 -20.37 -10.07
N PRO A 37 3.47 -21.47 -9.33
CA PRO A 37 2.16 -21.86 -8.85
C PRO A 37 1.65 -20.91 -7.76
N LEU A 38 0.32 -20.83 -7.63
CA LEU A 38 -0.30 -20.16 -6.50
C LEU A 38 0.02 -20.93 -5.21
N SER A 39 0.71 -20.26 -4.28
CA SER A 39 1.06 -20.80 -2.97
C SER A 39 1.12 -19.67 -1.95
N PHE A 40 1.00 -20.03 -0.66
CA PHE A 40 1.10 -19.05 0.43
C PHE A 40 2.46 -18.32 0.43
N VAL A 41 3.55 -19.07 0.26
CA VAL A 41 4.91 -18.52 0.19
C VAL A 41 5.09 -17.66 -1.06
N GLY A 42 4.54 -18.08 -2.20
CA GLY A 42 4.51 -17.27 -3.42
C GLY A 42 3.79 -15.94 -3.20
N TRP A 43 2.58 -15.97 -2.65
CA TRP A 43 1.86 -14.76 -2.31
C TRP A 43 2.67 -13.82 -1.40
N LEU A 44 3.27 -14.37 -0.34
CA LEU A 44 4.12 -13.58 0.56
C LEU A 44 5.34 -12.99 -0.17
N SER A 45 5.97 -13.76 -1.06
CA SER A 45 7.08 -13.32 -1.93
C SER A 45 6.72 -12.13 -2.83
N THR A 46 5.45 -12.03 -3.23
CA THR A 46 4.92 -10.87 -3.97
C THR A 46 4.60 -9.71 -3.03
N LEU A 47 4.12 -9.97 -1.82
CA LEU A 47 3.61 -8.97 -0.87
C LEU A 47 4.70 -8.21 -0.11
N TRP A 48 5.71 -8.90 0.43
CA TRP A 48 6.67 -8.30 1.36
C TRP A 48 7.43 -7.07 0.79
N PRO A 49 7.80 -6.99 -0.51
CA PRO A 49 8.46 -5.81 -1.06
C PRO A 49 7.61 -4.54 -0.91
N PHE A 50 6.30 -4.67 -1.15
CA PHE A 50 5.35 -3.57 -1.03
C PHE A 50 5.07 -3.22 0.44
N LEU A 51 5.06 -4.21 1.34
CA LEU A 51 4.94 -3.94 2.79
C LEU A 51 6.11 -3.13 3.34
N ILE A 52 7.33 -3.34 2.84
CA ILE A 52 8.48 -2.50 3.19
C ILE A 52 8.23 -1.06 2.72
N GLY A 53 7.77 -0.88 1.48
CA GLY A 53 7.41 0.44 0.96
C GLY A 53 6.29 1.12 1.75
N LEU A 54 5.29 0.36 2.19
CA LEU A 54 4.22 0.83 3.07
C LEU A 54 4.80 1.34 4.40
N GLY A 55 5.67 0.56 5.04
CA GLY A 55 6.35 0.93 6.27
C GLY A 55 7.16 2.23 6.11
N PHE A 56 7.93 2.34 5.02
CA PHE A 56 8.65 3.58 4.69
C PHE A 56 7.71 4.77 4.50
N GLY A 57 6.62 4.61 3.74
CA GLY A 57 5.66 5.67 3.48
C GLY A 57 5.02 6.20 4.77
N TRP A 58 4.61 5.31 5.67
CA TRP A 58 4.08 5.69 6.97
C TRP A 58 5.12 6.32 7.88
N LEU A 59 6.37 5.85 7.85
CA LEU A 59 7.48 6.46 8.59
C LEU A 59 7.76 7.89 8.08
N LEU A 60 7.81 8.10 6.76
CA LEU A 60 7.95 9.41 6.14
C LEU A 60 6.81 10.34 6.54
N LEU A 61 5.56 9.88 6.43
CA LEU A 61 4.38 10.64 6.83
C LEU A 61 4.42 11.02 8.32
N SER A 62 4.84 10.09 9.18
CA SER A 62 4.95 10.31 10.63
C SER A 62 5.94 11.41 10.99
N ARG A 63 7.07 11.48 10.27
CA ARG A 63 8.12 12.48 10.46
C ARG A 63 7.74 13.85 9.89
N ALA A 64 7.07 13.86 8.75
CA ALA A 64 6.71 15.09 8.05
C ALA A 64 5.58 15.88 8.74
N THR A 65 4.68 15.21 9.48
CA THR A 65 3.45 15.86 9.95
C THR A 65 3.41 16.28 11.42
N ALA A 66 4.36 15.85 12.28
CA ALA A 66 4.54 16.17 13.71
C ALA A 66 3.31 16.16 14.66
N LEU A 67 2.06 16.33 14.21
CA LEU A 67 0.90 16.64 15.04
C LEU A 67 -0.47 16.15 14.51
N THR A 68 -0.62 15.60 13.29
CA THR A 68 -1.93 15.01 12.89
C THR A 68 -1.84 13.89 11.84
N MET A 69 -1.31 12.72 12.21
CA MET A 69 -1.28 11.54 11.33
C MET A 69 -2.66 11.06 10.88
N VAL A 70 -3.71 11.29 11.69
CA VAL A 70 -5.07 10.83 11.39
C VAL A 70 -5.78 11.70 10.36
N SER A 71 -5.55 13.02 10.36
CA SER A 71 -6.08 13.89 9.30
C SER A 71 -5.25 13.77 8.01
N GLY A 72 -3.94 13.60 8.15
CA GLY A 72 -2.99 13.37 7.05
C GLY A 72 -3.27 12.11 6.25
N ALA A 73 -3.51 10.97 6.92
CA ALA A 73 -3.77 9.70 6.25
C ALA A 73 -5.18 9.57 5.66
N ARG A 74 -6.12 10.40 6.14
CA ARG A 74 -7.48 10.52 5.59
C ARG A 74 -7.56 11.55 4.45
N ASN A 75 -6.62 12.50 4.40
CA ASN A 75 -6.51 13.42 3.27
C ASN A 75 -5.81 12.74 2.08
N GLY A 76 -6.19 13.14 0.86
CA GLY A 76 -5.69 12.51 -0.36
C GLY A 76 -4.17 12.62 -0.55
N ARG A 77 -3.53 13.65 0.03
CA ARG A 77 -2.08 13.89 -0.13
C ARG A 77 -1.23 12.92 0.69
N GLY A 78 -1.57 12.68 1.96
CA GLY A 78 -0.83 11.73 2.79
C GLY A 78 -0.96 10.30 2.28
N ALA A 79 -2.16 9.91 1.85
CA ALA A 79 -2.40 8.63 1.20
C ALA A 79 -1.59 8.46 -0.10
N ALA A 80 -1.45 9.52 -0.91
CA ALA A 80 -0.63 9.51 -2.11
C ALA A 80 0.87 9.31 -1.81
N ILE A 81 1.41 9.97 -0.80
CA ILE A 81 2.82 9.76 -0.40
C ILE A 81 3.06 8.30 0.01
N VAL A 82 2.18 7.76 0.86
CA VAL A 82 2.30 6.37 1.32
C VAL A 82 2.21 5.39 0.15
N TRP A 83 1.25 5.59 -0.77
CA TRP A 83 1.11 4.77 -1.97
C TRP A 83 2.33 4.87 -2.90
N LEU A 84 2.85 6.08 -3.14
CA LEU A 84 4.05 6.28 -3.96
C LEU A 84 5.25 5.54 -3.36
N CYS A 85 5.50 5.68 -2.06
CA CYS A 85 6.56 4.92 -1.39
C CYS A 85 6.34 3.40 -1.51
N THR A 86 5.11 2.95 -1.34
CA THR A 86 4.72 1.53 -1.45
C THR A 86 5.06 0.95 -2.82
N VAL A 87 4.63 1.63 -3.89
CA VAL A 87 4.83 1.19 -5.27
C VAL A 87 6.29 1.28 -5.68
N ILE A 88 6.94 2.43 -5.42
CA ILE A 88 8.34 2.65 -5.82
C ILE A 88 9.24 1.62 -5.16
N VAL A 89 9.16 1.47 -3.84
CA VAL A 89 10.00 0.51 -3.11
C VAL A 89 9.68 -0.93 -3.52
N GLY A 90 8.39 -1.27 -3.66
CA GLY A 90 7.99 -2.61 -4.10
C GLY A 90 8.55 -2.98 -5.48
N LEU A 91 8.46 -2.06 -6.45
CA LEU A 91 8.97 -2.27 -7.81
C LEU A 91 10.49 -2.22 -7.90
N VAL A 92 11.16 -1.41 -7.06
CA VAL A 92 12.63 -1.39 -6.98
C VAL A 92 13.14 -2.72 -6.41
N ILE A 93 12.57 -3.20 -5.30
CA ILE A 93 12.95 -4.51 -4.75
C ILE A 93 12.62 -5.62 -5.75
N TRP A 94 11.49 -5.54 -6.45
CA TRP A 94 11.18 -6.48 -7.54
C TRP A 94 12.28 -6.46 -8.61
N ALA A 95 12.72 -5.29 -9.06
CA ALA A 95 13.74 -5.16 -10.10
C ALA A 95 15.07 -5.77 -9.65
N LEU A 96 15.48 -5.51 -8.41
CA LEU A 96 16.69 -6.10 -7.82
C LEU A 96 16.62 -7.63 -7.74
N ARG A 97 15.45 -8.18 -7.37
CA ARG A 97 15.26 -9.64 -7.27
C ARG A 97 15.26 -10.36 -8.60
N ASN A 98 14.85 -9.68 -9.68
CA ASN A 98 14.74 -10.27 -11.00
C ASN A 98 15.92 -9.87 -11.93
N GLY A 99 16.82 -8.99 -11.47
CA GLY A 99 17.95 -8.51 -12.27
C GLY A 99 17.53 -7.71 -13.52
N ALA A 100 16.31 -7.16 -13.54
CA ALA A 100 15.74 -6.51 -14.71
C ALA A 100 14.79 -5.37 -14.32
N VAL A 101 14.68 -4.37 -15.20
CA VAL A 101 13.63 -3.35 -15.08
C VAL A 101 12.28 -3.98 -15.44
N PRO A 102 11.22 -3.79 -14.63
CA PRO A 102 9.91 -4.32 -14.95
C PRO A 102 9.38 -3.76 -16.27
N HIS A 103 8.67 -4.60 -17.02
CA HIS A 103 7.97 -4.15 -18.21
C HIS A 103 7.00 -2.99 -17.86
N TRP A 104 6.93 -1.96 -18.69
CA TRP A 104 6.19 -0.72 -18.38
C TRP A 104 4.71 -0.98 -18.06
N SER A 105 4.09 -1.96 -18.74
CA SER A 105 2.69 -2.33 -18.48
C SER A 105 2.51 -2.95 -17.09
N PHE A 106 3.48 -3.73 -16.61
CA PHE A 106 3.46 -4.26 -15.25
C PHE A 106 3.56 -3.13 -14.22
N VAL A 107 4.45 -2.16 -14.45
CA VAL A 107 4.54 -0.96 -13.59
C VAL A 107 3.20 -0.23 -13.53
N LEU A 108 2.58 0.03 -14.68
CA LEU A 108 1.30 0.74 -14.77
C LEU A 108 0.18 -0.02 -14.06
N VAL A 109 -0.01 -1.30 -14.36
CA VAL A 109 -1.08 -2.12 -13.77
C VAL A 109 -0.86 -2.31 -12.28
N ALA A 110 0.36 -2.60 -11.83
CA ALA A 110 0.68 -2.74 -10.41
C ALA A 110 0.41 -1.44 -9.65
N SER A 111 0.81 -0.30 -10.22
CA SER A 111 0.56 1.02 -9.62
C SER A 111 -0.93 1.33 -9.53
N ALA A 112 -1.67 1.13 -10.61
CA ALA A 112 -3.10 1.45 -10.68
C ALA A 112 -3.95 0.54 -9.78
N THR A 113 -3.67 -0.77 -9.76
CA THR A 113 -4.42 -1.72 -8.94
C THR A 113 -4.12 -1.57 -7.45
N SER A 114 -2.84 -1.36 -7.06
CA SER A 114 -2.50 -1.04 -5.67
C SER A 114 -3.12 0.29 -5.23
N ALA A 115 -3.16 1.31 -6.10
CA ALA A 115 -3.87 2.55 -5.84
C ALA A 115 -5.36 2.28 -5.61
N LEU A 116 -6.01 1.53 -6.50
CA LEU A 116 -7.42 1.19 -6.39
C LEU A 116 -7.75 0.59 -5.02
N PHE A 117 -6.96 -0.36 -4.52
CA PHE A 117 -7.22 -0.96 -3.21
C PHE A 117 -6.91 -0.01 -2.04
N MET A 118 -5.78 0.69 -2.07
CA MET A 118 -5.39 1.61 -0.98
C MET A 118 -6.34 2.82 -0.90
N PHE A 119 -6.72 3.43 -2.03
CA PHE A 119 -7.67 4.54 -2.02
C PHE A 119 -9.13 4.08 -1.94
N GLY A 120 -9.45 2.89 -2.46
CA GLY A 120 -10.82 2.38 -2.55
C GLY A 120 -11.49 2.17 -1.19
N TRP A 121 -10.76 1.63 -0.20
CA TRP A 121 -11.32 1.51 1.15
C TRP A 121 -11.62 2.89 1.76
N ARG A 122 -10.74 3.89 1.52
CA ARG A 122 -10.96 5.27 2.00
C ARG A 122 -12.22 5.88 1.39
N ALA A 123 -12.42 5.70 0.08
CA ALA A 123 -13.62 6.14 -0.63
C ALA A 123 -14.88 5.45 -0.11
N ALA A 124 -14.84 4.13 0.12
CA ALA A 124 -15.96 3.37 0.66
C ALA A 124 -16.38 3.87 2.06
N PHE A 125 -15.41 4.14 2.95
CA PHE A 125 -15.71 4.71 4.27
C PHE A 125 -16.23 6.14 4.22
N ALA A 126 -15.74 6.97 3.28
CA ALA A 126 -16.27 8.32 3.07
C ALA A 126 -17.74 8.26 2.63
N LEU A 127 -18.05 7.43 1.63
CA LEU A 127 -19.41 7.25 1.12
C LEU A 127 -20.36 6.66 2.17
N ALA A 128 -19.90 5.69 2.97
CA ALA A 128 -20.71 5.12 4.05
C ALA A 128 -20.96 6.12 5.19
N GLY A 129 -20.01 7.03 5.46
CA GLY A 129 -20.14 8.10 6.43
C GLY A 129 -21.08 9.22 5.99
N SER A 130 -21.14 9.53 4.69
CA SER A 130 -22.02 10.56 4.12
C SER A 130 -23.49 10.13 4.00
N ARG A 131 -23.80 8.85 4.23
CA ARG A 131 -25.17 8.30 4.19
C ARG A 131 -25.88 8.29 5.55
N LYS A 132 -25.23 8.81 6.59
CA LYS A 132 -25.80 9.00 7.93
C LYS A 132 -26.01 10.48 8.17
#